data_AF-A0A2D0KQZ5-F1
#
_entry.id   AF-A0A2D0KQZ5-F1
#
_cell.length_a   1.000
_cell.length_b   1.000
_cell.length_c   1.000
_cell.angle_alpha   90.00
_cell.angle_beta   90.00
_cell.angle_gamma   90.00
#
_symmetry.space_group_name_H-M   'P 1'
#
loop_
_entity.id
_entity.type
_entity.pdbx_description
1 polymer ?
#
loop_
_entity_poly.entity_id
_entity_poly.type
_entity_poly.pdbx_seq_one_letter_code
_entity_poly.pdbx_strand_id
1 'polypeptide(L)'
;MNKKSIAQWFISDELWQKIEPLLPPHKTHHPLGCHRRRVDNRAAMNAIFFVLRTGCQWNALNATGICSSSSAHRRFQEWVAAGVFERLWQNGLLASEKIGAIDWSKLALDGCLTKAPLAGSKKQAAIQQTGENKV
;
A
#
# COMPACT_ATOMS: atom_id res chain seq x y z
N MET A 1 17.64 13.43 4.72
CA MET A 1 17.91 12.03 4.28
C MET A 1 18.93 12.04 3.16
N ASN A 2 19.91 11.13 3.18
CA ASN A 2 20.92 11.01 2.13
C ASN A 2 20.28 10.40 0.85
N LYS A 3 20.59 10.92 -0.34
CA LYS A 3 20.03 10.42 -1.60
C LYS A 3 20.28 8.92 -1.82
N LYS A 4 21.43 8.42 -1.33
CA LYS A 4 21.80 6.99 -1.42
C LYS A 4 20.85 6.08 -0.61
N SER A 5 20.32 6.55 0.53
CA SER A 5 19.38 5.77 1.35
C SER A 5 17.95 5.79 0.80
N ILE A 6 17.61 6.72 -0.09
CA ILE A 6 16.28 6.78 -0.73
C ILE A 6 16.22 5.81 -1.91
N ALA A 7 17.33 5.65 -2.64
CA ALA A 7 17.43 4.74 -3.77
C ALA A 7 17.13 3.28 -3.41
N GLN A 8 17.42 2.84 -2.18
CA GLN A 8 17.07 1.47 -1.72
C GLN A 8 15.55 1.21 -1.68
N TRP A 9 14.75 2.27 -1.64
CA TRP A 9 13.30 2.19 -1.62
C TRP A 9 12.67 2.34 -3.01
N PHE A 10 13.49 2.55 -4.04
CA PHE A 10 13.00 2.64 -5.41
C PHE A 10 12.79 1.24 -5.99
N ILE A 11 11.76 1.15 -6.82
CA ILE A 11 11.41 -0.05 -7.55
C ILE A 11 12.49 -0.30 -8.60
N SER A 12 12.96 -1.55 -8.69
CA SER A 12 13.86 -1.98 -9.76
C SER A 12 13.21 -1.79 -11.13
N ASP A 13 14.02 -1.64 -12.18
CA ASP A 13 13.50 -1.53 -13.55
C ASP A 13 12.66 -2.77 -13.94
N GLU A 14 13.10 -3.95 -13.53
CA GLU A 14 12.42 -5.23 -13.78
C GLU A 14 11.02 -5.28 -13.17
N LEU A 15 10.87 -4.82 -11.93
CA LEU A 15 9.57 -4.76 -11.26
C LEU A 15 8.71 -3.65 -11.86
N TRP A 16 9.32 -2.52 -12.24
CA TRP A 16 8.61 -1.45 -12.94
C TRP A 16 7.99 -1.93 -14.26
N GLN A 17 8.73 -2.70 -15.07
CA GLN A 17 8.22 -3.26 -16.33
C GLN A 17 6.98 -4.16 -16.15
N LYS A 18 6.81 -4.78 -14.97
CA LYS A 18 5.61 -5.57 -14.64
C LYS A 18 4.46 -4.70 -14.13
N ILE A 19 4.77 -3.57 -13.48
CA ILE A 19 3.79 -2.65 -12.88
C ILE A 19 3.21 -1.71 -13.93
N GLU A 20 4.05 -1.14 -14.78
CA GLU A 20 3.66 -0.10 -15.75
C GLU A 20 2.45 -0.49 -16.62
N PRO A 21 2.35 -1.73 -17.15
CA PRO A 21 1.19 -2.16 -17.93
C PRO A 21 -0.13 -2.23 -17.14
N LEU A 22 -0.07 -2.30 -15.81
CA LEU A 22 -1.26 -2.37 -14.95
C LEU A 22 -1.91 -0.99 -14.74
N LEU A 23 -1.18 0.07 -15.07
CA LEU A 23 -1.60 1.44 -14.83
C LEU A 23 -2.68 1.86 -15.83
N PRO A 24 -3.74 2.55 -15.36
CA PRO A 24 -4.78 3.02 -16.27
C PRO A 24 -4.20 4.07 -17.24
N PRO A 25 -4.66 4.08 -18.51
CA PRO A 25 -4.24 5.08 -19.47
C PRO A 25 -4.64 6.47 -18.98
N HIS A 26 -3.75 7.44 -19.15
CA HIS A 26 -4.07 8.82 -18.81
C HIS A 26 -4.94 9.44 -19.90
N LYS A 27 -6.18 9.77 -19.56
CA LYS A 27 -7.06 10.56 -20.44
C LYS A 27 -6.87 12.04 -20.15
N THR A 28 -6.24 12.77 -21.07
CA THR A 28 -6.14 14.23 -21.01
C THR A 28 -7.30 14.84 -21.81
N HIS A 29 -8.30 15.39 -21.12
CA HIS A 29 -9.46 16.00 -21.78
C HIS A 29 -9.39 17.54 -21.88
N HIS A 30 -8.22 18.17 -21.64
CA HIS A 30 -8.15 19.62 -21.57
C HIS A 30 -7.79 20.28 -22.92
N PRO A 31 -8.65 21.12 -23.51
CA PRO A 31 -8.50 21.63 -24.87
C PRO A 31 -7.32 22.59 -25.07
N LEU A 32 -6.86 23.26 -24.01
CA LEU A 32 -5.82 24.31 -24.13
C LEU A 32 -4.39 23.83 -23.78
N GLY A 33 -4.20 22.58 -23.34
CA GLY A 33 -2.88 22.03 -23.00
C GLY A 33 -2.09 22.75 -21.87
N CYS A 34 -2.58 23.87 -21.36
CA CYS A 34 -1.90 24.76 -20.41
C CYS A 34 -2.13 24.33 -18.95
N HIS A 35 -1.74 23.10 -18.62
CA HIS A 35 -1.75 22.63 -17.23
C HIS A 35 -0.39 22.08 -16.84
N ARG A 36 -0.09 22.16 -15.53
CA ARG A 36 1.14 21.64 -14.96
C ARG A 36 1.28 20.16 -15.32
N ARG A 37 2.41 19.79 -15.91
CA ARG A 37 2.70 18.41 -16.29
C ARG A 37 2.45 17.48 -15.10
N ARG A 38 1.73 16.41 -15.36
CA ARG A 38 1.43 15.38 -14.37
C ARG A 38 2.74 14.74 -13.89
N VAL A 39 2.81 14.42 -12.60
CA VAL A 39 3.95 13.69 -12.04
C VAL A 39 4.09 12.37 -12.79
N ASP A 40 5.34 12.06 -13.16
CA ASP A 40 5.73 10.81 -13.78
C ASP A 40 5.20 9.59 -13.00
N ASN A 41 4.74 8.56 -13.72
CA ASN A 41 4.11 7.41 -13.10
C ASN A 41 5.11 6.64 -12.22
N ARG A 42 6.37 6.51 -12.65
CA ARG A 42 7.39 5.80 -11.87
C ARG A 42 7.75 6.58 -10.61
N ALA A 43 7.90 7.90 -10.71
CA ALA A 43 8.11 8.75 -9.54
C ALA A 43 6.95 8.66 -8.54
N ALA A 44 5.70 8.66 -9.02
CA ALA A 44 4.54 8.49 -8.16
C ALA A 44 4.50 7.11 -7.49
N MET A 45 4.80 6.03 -8.21
CA MET A 45 4.84 4.69 -7.63
C MET A 45 5.96 4.52 -6.60
N ASN A 46 7.16 5.04 -6.88
CA ASN A 46 8.26 5.06 -5.90
C ASN A 46 7.87 5.81 -4.62
N ALA A 47 7.20 6.96 -4.77
CA ALA A 47 6.73 7.75 -3.64
C ALA A 47 5.67 7.00 -2.79
N ILE A 48 4.73 6.31 -3.45
CA ILE A 48 3.72 5.48 -2.78
C ILE A 48 4.37 4.33 -2.03
N PHE A 49 5.27 3.57 -2.67
CA PHE A 49 5.97 2.47 -1.99
C PHE A 49 6.85 2.93 -0.84
N PHE A 50 7.49 4.10 -0.97
CA PHE A 50 8.23 4.69 0.14
C PHE A 50 7.32 4.92 1.35
N VAL A 51 6.14 5.52 1.15
CA VAL A 51 5.16 5.73 2.23
C VAL A 51 4.69 4.40 2.82
N LEU A 52 4.29 3.44 1.98
CA LEU A 52 3.79 2.14 2.43
C LEU A 52 4.84 1.32 3.20
N ARG A 53 6.10 1.40 2.79
CA ARG A 53 7.18 0.62 3.41
C ARG A 53 7.71 1.23 4.70
N THR A 54 7.67 2.55 4.82
CA THR A 54 8.13 3.26 6.02
C THR A 54 7.02 3.53 7.03
N GLY A 55 5.75 3.47 6.60
CA GLY A 55 4.60 3.87 7.42
C GLY A 55 4.58 5.37 7.75
N CYS A 56 5.39 6.19 7.06
CA CYS A 56 5.46 7.61 7.36
C CYS A 56 4.17 8.33 6.93
N GLN A 57 3.90 9.48 7.55
CA GLN A 57 2.78 10.33 7.15
C GLN A 57 2.97 10.83 5.70
N TRP A 58 1.89 10.92 4.94
CA TRP A 58 1.94 11.42 3.55
C TRP A 58 2.67 12.76 3.42
N ASN A 59 2.49 13.70 4.34
CA ASN A 59 3.17 15.00 4.30
C ASN A 59 4.70 14.89 4.49
N ALA A 60 5.18 13.88 5.21
CA ALA A 60 6.61 13.64 5.38
C ALA A 60 7.29 13.24 4.06
N LEU A 61 6.53 12.71 3.09
CA LEU A 61 7.03 12.40 1.75
C LEU A 61 7.63 13.65 1.06
N ASN A 62 7.12 14.85 1.34
CA ASN A 62 7.63 16.08 0.72
C ASN A 62 9.14 16.29 0.97
N ALA A 63 9.66 15.82 2.11
CA ALA A 63 11.07 15.92 2.47
C ALA A 63 11.98 15.00 1.62
N THR A 64 11.41 14.02 0.91
CA THR A 64 12.16 13.08 0.07
C THR A 64 12.53 13.67 -1.30
N GLY A 65 11.77 14.66 -1.77
CA GLY A 65 11.93 15.23 -3.11
C GLY A 65 11.50 14.32 -4.27
N ILE A 66 10.92 13.13 -4.02
CA ILE A 66 10.47 12.21 -5.09
C ILE A 66 9.32 12.83 -5.87
N CYS A 67 8.24 13.20 -5.17
CA CYS A 67 7.16 14.05 -5.67
C CYS A 67 6.36 14.65 -4.51
N SER A 68 5.39 15.51 -4.79
CA SER A 68 4.54 16.05 -3.73
C SER A 68 3.63 14.98 -3.13
N SER A 69 3.48 15.03 -1.80
CA SER A 69 2.52 14.24 -1.02
C SER A 69 1.12 14.21 -1.63
N SER A 70 0.59 15.38 -2.01
CA SER A 70 -0.71 15.51 -2.68
C SER A 70 -0.78 14.77 -4.01
N SER A 71 0.28 14.80 -4.82
CA SER A 71 0.33 14.11 -6.11
C SER A 71 0.39 12.60 -5.93
N ALA A 72 1.21 12.13 -4.98
CA ALA A 72 1.33 10.71 -4.65
C ALA A 72 0.01 10.16 -4.09
N HIS A 73 -0.61 10.87 -3.14
CA HIS A 73 -1.86 10.43 -2.53
C HIS A 73 -3.02 10.39 -3.53
N ARG A 74 -3.16 11.42 -4.38
CA ARG A 74 -4.16 11.40 -5.46
C ARG A 74 -3.93 10.21 -6.40
N ARG A 75 -2.66 9.94 -6.76
CA ARG A 75 -2.33 8.80 -7.62
C ARG A 75 -2.65 7.46 -6.96
N PHE A 76 -2.37 7.34 -5.66
CA PHE A 76 -2.72 6.18 -4.87
C PHE A 76 -4.23 5.92 -4.92
N GLN A 77 -5.06 6.93 -4.66
CA GLN A 77 -6.52 6.79 -4.74
C GLN A 77 -7.01 6.39 -6.13
N GLU A 78 -6.52 7.05 -7.19
CA GLU A 78 -6.86 6.71 -8.57
C GLU A 78 -6.51 5.26 -8.91
N TRP A 79 -5.34 4.79 -8.47
CA TRP A 79 -4.85 3.44 -8.74
C TRP A 79 -5.50 2.37 -7.87
N VAL A 80 -5.89 2.69 -6.64
CA VAL A 80 -6.75 1.84 -5.81
C VAL A 80 -8.11 1.66 -6.51
N ALA A 81 -8.76 2.76 -6.91
CA ALA A 81 -10.05 2.70 -7.60
C ALA A 81 -9.97 1.94 -8.92
N ALA A 82 -8.84 2.03 -9.63
CA ALA A 82 -8.59 1.29 -10.85
C ALA A 82 -8.17 -0.18 -10.60
N GLY A 83 -7.98 -0.64 -9.36
CA GLY A 83 -7.58 -2.01 -9.04
C GLY A 83 -6.11 -2.36 -9.34
N VAL A 84 -5.23 -1.35 -9.47
CA VAL A 84 -3.81 -1.56 -9.83
C VAL A 84 -3.10 -2.44 -8.79
N PHE A 85 -3.29 -2.12 -7.50
CA PHE A 85 -2.60 -2.83 -6.41
C PHE A 85 -3.12 -4.26 -6.23
N GLU A 86 -4.40 -4.50 -6.47
CA GLU A 86 -4.99 -5.83 -6.45
C GLU A 86 -4.39 -6.72 -7.55
N ARG A 87 -4.34 -6.22 -8.80
CA ARG A 87 -3.70 -6.94 -9.91
C ARG A 87 -2.21 -7.16 -9.67
N LEU A 88 -1.53 -6.19 -9.08
CA LEU A 88 -0.12 -6.33 -8.70
C LEU A 88 0.07 -7.46 -7.68
N TRP A 89 -0.80 -7.53 -6.67
CA TRP A 89 -0.78 -8.59 -5.66
C TRP A 89 -1.05 -9.98 -6.27
N GLN A 90 -2.07 -10.10 -7.12
CA GLN A 90 -2.37 -11.34 -7.85
C GLN A 90 -1.20 -11.81 -8.72
N ASN A 91 -0.56 -10.89 -9.46
CA ASN A 91 0.63 -11.19 -10.24
C ASN A 91 1.81 -11.64 -9.37
N GLY A 92 1.95 -11.04 -8.17
CA GLY A 92 2.92 -11.46 -7.17
C GLY A 92 2.69 -12.89 -6.69
N LEU A 93 1.44 -13.23 -6.34
CA LEU A 93 1.04 -14.59 -5.94
C LEU A 93 1.38 -15.63 -7.02
N LEU A 94 1.00 -15.36 -8.27
CA LEU A 94 1.29 -16.26 -9.39
C LEU A 94 2.80 -16.41 -9.65
N ALA A 95 3.57 -15.34 -9.45
CA ALA A 95 5.03 -15.40 -9.55
C ALA A 95 5.65 -16.22 -8.41
N SER A 96 5.16 -16.05 -7.18
CA SER A 96 5.59 -16.79 -5.99
C SER A 96 5.26 -18.28 -6.07
N GLU A 97 4.09 -18.63 -6.62
CA GLU A 97 3.70 -20.03 -6.86
C GLU A 97 4.69 -20.72 -7.82
N LYS A 98 5.05 -20.06 -8.93
CA LYS A 98 5.99 -20.61 -9.94
C LYS A 98 7.37 -20.94 -9.38
N ILE A 99 7.81 -20.21 -8.36
CA ILE A 99 9.10 -20.44 -7.71
C ILE A 99 8.99 -21.33 -6.46
N GLY A 100 7.80 -21.89 -6.18
CA GLY A 100 7.56 -22.74 -5.02
C GLY A 100 7.68 -22.01 -3.67
N ALA A 101 7.53 -20.68 -3.65
CA ALA A 101 7.65 -19.88 -2.44
C ALA A 101 6.39 -19.88 -1.56
N ILE A 102 5.30 -20.51 -2.01
CA ILE A 102 4.03 -20.61 -1.28
C ILE A 102 3.85 -22.05 -0.81
N ASP A 103 3.80 -22.24 0.51
CA ASP A 103 3.43 -23.51 1.12
C ASP A 103 1.91 -23.55 1.36
N TRP A 104 1.18 -24.16 0.42
CA TRP A 104 -0.29 -24.27 0.48
C TRP A 104 -0.80 -25.17 1.63
N SER A 105 0.07 -25.95 2.27
CA SER A 105 -0.31 -26.72 3.46
C SER A 105 -0.45 -25.85 4.72
N LYS A 106 0.07 -24.61 4.67
CA LYS A 106 0.09 -23.68 5.79
C LYS A 106 -0.71 -22.42 5.44
N LEU A 107 -1.72 -22.13 6.24
CA LEU A 107 -2.46 -20.87 6.16
C LEU A 107 -2.31 -20.11 7.47
N ALA A 108 -1.79 -18.88 7.40
CA ALA A 108 -1.78 -17.94 8.51
C ALA A 108 -2.81 -16.85 8.22
N LEU A 109 -3.72 -16.62 9.17
CA LEU A 109 -4.72 -15.56 9.11
C LEU A 109 -4.44 -14.59 10.27
N ASP A 110 -4.15 -13.34 9.94
CA ASP A 110 -4.01 -12.26 10.91
C ASP A 110 -5.27 -11.39 10.94
N GLY A 111 -5.57 -10.80 12.09
CA GLY A 111 -6.76 -9.97 12.28
C GLY A 111 -6.53 -8.92 13.35
N CYS A 112 -7.03 -7.70 13.10
CA CYS A 112 -7.01 -6.63 14.09
C CYS A 112 -8.37 -6.55 14.81
N LEU A 113 -8.39 -6.86 16.11
CA LEU A 113 -9.55 -6.62 16.96
C LEU A 113 -9.56 -5.15 17.40
N THR A 114 -10.39 -4.34 16.74
CA THR A 114 -10.61 -2.96 17.19
C THR A 114 -11.68 -2.92 18.28
N LYS A 115 -11.55 -1.98 19.22
CA LYS A 115 -12.58 -1.77 20.25
C LYS A 115 -13.85 -1.25 19.58
N ALA A 116 -15.02 -1.73 20.00
CA ALA A 116 -16.30 -1.22 19.53
C ALA A 116 -16.36 0.32 19.73
N PRO A 117 -16.69 1.12 18.69
CA PRO A 117 -16.62 2.59 18.75
C PRO A 117 -17.55 3.23 19.80
N LEU A 118 -18.49 2.46 20.35
CA LEU A 118 -19.43 2.92 21.36
C LEU A 118 -19.71 1.78 22.36
N ALA A 119 -18.73 1.42 23.18
CA ALA A 119 -19.06 0.68 24.40
C ALA A 119 -19.76 1.67 25.35
N GLY A 120 -21.08 1.74 25.27
CA GLY A 120 -21.91 2.43 26.25
C GLY A 120 -21.47 2.09 27.68
N SER A 121 -21.67 3.02 28.61
CA SER A 121 -21.34 2.90 30.03
C SER A 121 -21.69 1.51 30.57
N LYS A 122 -20.66 0.67 30.79
CA LYS A 122 -20.87 -0.71 31.25
C LYS A 122 -21.44 -0.70 32.67
N LYS A 123 -22.62 -1.31 32.85
CA LYS A 123 -22.85 -2.13 34.05
C LYS A 123 -21.88 -3.31 33.96
N GLN A 124 -21.02 -3.45 34.95
CA GLN A 124 -20.11 -4.59 35.08
C GLN A 124 -20.94 -5.85 35.31
N ALA A 125 -21.09 -6.69 34.29
CA ALA A 125 -21.45 -8.08 34.50
C ALA A 125 -20.13 -8.84 34.74
N ALA A 126 -19.99 -9.43 35.93
CA ALA A 126 -18.85 -10.24 36.30
C ALA A 126 -18.73 -11.43 35.33
N ILE A 127 -17.56 -11.60 34.74
CA ILE A 127 -17.22 -12.81 33.99
C ILE A 127 -16.90 -13.87 35.04
N GLN A 128 -17.73 -14.90 35.14
CA GLN A 128 -17.38 -16.08 35.94
C GLN A 128 -16.25 -16.83 35.23
N GLN A 129 -15.14 -17.02 35.93
CA GLN A 129 -14.06 -17.91 35.50
C GLN A 129 -14.55 -19.36 35.57
N THR A 130 -14.59 -20.04 34.44
CA THR A 130 -14.86 -21.49 34.41
C THR A 130 -13.55 -22.24 34.63
N GLY A 131 -13.42 -22.86 35.81
CA GLY A 131 -12.80 -24.17 36.00
C GLY A 131 -11.29 -24.32 35.80
N GLU A 132 -10.60 -24.59 36.90
CA GLU A 132 -9.22 -25.08 36.99
C GLU A 132 -9.01 -26.37 36.17
N ASN A 133 -7.98 -26.42 35.33
CA ASN A 133 -7.41 -27.68 34.89
C ASN A 133 -6.34 -28.12 35.90
N LYS A 134 -6.68 -29.15 36.69
CA LYS A 134 -5.69 -29.91 37.48
C LYS A 134 -4.81 -30.76 36.57
N VAL A 135 -3.57 -30.88 37.04
CA VAL A 135 -2.38 -31.60 36.57
C VAL A 135 -2.66 -32.98 35.99
#